data_AF-A0A355E2X6-F1
#
_entry.id   AF-A0A355E2X6-F1
#
_cell.length_a   1.000
_cell.length_b   1.000
_cell.length_c   1.000
_cell.angle_alpha   90.00
_cell.angle_beta   90.00
_cell.angle_gamma   90.00
#
_symmetry.space_group_name_H-M   'P 1'
#
loop_
_entity.id
_entity.type
_entity.pdbx_description
1 polymer ?
#
loop_
_entity_poly.entity_id
_entity_poly.type
_entity_poly.pdbx_seq_one_letter_code
_entity_poly.pdbx_strand_id
1 'polypeptide(L)'
;MIAAGRDIRGSALVEIVISTLVVVMAVAAITAALLSGSVQESSSEAREQLAVAMGQLHEELKNYVSADLTPGPDAPGVEDPPDSGTRTWRLPGDSCAACWALQEGEHDVTARLSSDLTTRYGATMKYVVTASAVNGLVTRQMVTRVQWEVPK
;
A
#
# COMPACT_ATOMS: atom_id res chain seq x y z
N MET A 1 23.47 -51.77 58.14
CA MET A 1 22.84 -50.49 57.73
C MET A 1 23.41 -50.17 56.35
N ILE A 2 22.65 -50.48 55.30
CA ILE A 2 23.16 -50.59 53.91
C ILE A 2 23.22 -49.21 53.27
N ALA A 3 24.31 -48.97 52.55
CA ALA A 3 24.75 -47.71 51.96
C ALA A 3 23.71 -47.05 51.04
N ALA A 4 23.51 -45.76 51.24
CA ALA A 4 22.81 -44.87 50.31
C ALA A 4 23.78 -44.47 49.18
N GLY A 5 23.65 -45.12 48.03
CA GLY A 5 24.38 -44.79 46.81
C GLY A 5 23.45 -44.89 45.62
N ARG A 6 22.53 -43.92 45.48
CA ARG A 6 21.50 -43.93 44.44
C ARG A 6 21.81 -42.86 43.39
N ASP A 7 22.29 -43.28 42.23
CA ASP A 7 22.11 -42.69 40.87
C ASP A 7 22.15 -41.16 40.67
N ILE A 8 22.99 -40.42 41.42
CA ILE A 8 23.09 -38.95 41.31
C ILE A 8 23.61 -38.48 39.94
N ARG A 9 24.40 -39.32 39.25
CA ARG A 9 25.01 -38.96 37.95
C ARG A 9 24.05 -39.06 36.77
N GLY A 10 23.07 -39.96 36.83
CA GLY A 10 22.07 -40.14 35.77
C GLY A 10 20.99 -39.06 35.79
N SER A 11 20.57 -38.63 36.99
CA SER A 11 19.57 -37.56 37.15
C SER A 11 20.10 -36.20 36.71
N ALA A 12 21.36 -35.88 37.00
CA ALA A 12 21.96 -34.59 36.63
C ALA A 12 22.06 -34.40 35.11
N LEU A 13 22.33 -35.47 34.36
CA LEU A 13 22.44 -35.42 32.90
C LEU A 13 21.05 -35.20 32.26
N VAL A 14 20.04 -35.91 32.76
CA VAL A 14 18.64 -35.73 32.33
C VAL A 14 18.13 -34.32 32.66
N GLU A 15 18.45 -33.79 33.84
CA GLU A 15 18.06 -32.45 34.27
C GLU A 15 18.68 -31.35 33.38
N ILE A 16 19.95 -31.48 33.01
CA ILE A 16 20.62 -30.55 32.09
C ILE A 16 19.98 -30.61 30.70
N VAL A 17 19.67 -31.79 30.20
CA VAL A 17 19.03 -31.96 28.88
C VAL A 17 17.61 -31.36 28.86
N ILE A 18 16.83 -31.56 29.91
CA ILE A 18 15.50 -30.96 30.02
C ILE A 18 15.62 -29.44 30.13
N SER A 19 16.56 -28.94 30.93
CA SER A 19 16.80 -27.50 31.10
C SER A 19 17.21 -26.84 29.78
N THR A 20 18.10 -27.45 29.00
CA THR A 20 18.49 -26.92 27.70
C THR A 20 17.35 -26.96 26.69
N LEU A 21 16.53 -28.01 26.68
CA LEU A 21 15.31 -28.09 25.85
C LEU A 21 14.34 -26.95 26.16
N VAL A 22 14.07 -26.68 27.44
CA VAL A 22 13.18 -25.59 27.86
C VAL A 22 13.75 -24.24 27.45
N VAL A 23 15.05 -24.01 27.62
CA VAL A 23 15.69 -22.76 27.20
C VAL A 23 15.61 -22.56 25.69
N VAL A 24 15.88 -23.59 24.90
CA VAL A 24 15.79 -23.51 23.43
C VAL A 24 14.36 -23.19 22.98
N MET A 25 13.35 -23.81 23.59
CA MET A 25 11.95 -23.52 23.30
C MET A 25 11.57 -22.08 23.66
N ALA A 26 12.05 -21.58 24.81
CA ALA A 26 11.79 -20.21 25.25
C ALA A 26 12.42 -19.19 24.29
N VAL A 27 13.67 -19.41 23.88
CA VAL A 27 14.34 -18.54 22.91
C VAL A 27 13.63 -18.55 21.56
N ALA A 28 13.26 -19.72 21.05
CA ALA A 28 12.52 -19.85 19.79
C ALA A 28 11.18 -19.10 19.83
N ALA A 29 10.43 -19.21 20.92
CA ALA A 29 9.16 -18.51 21.09
C ALA A 29 9.34 -16.98 21.09
N ILE A 30 10.35 -16.47 21.80
CA ILE A 30 10.65 -15.04 21.84
C ILE A 30 11.05 -14.53 20.45
N THR A 31 11.93 -15.25 19.75
CA THR A 31 12.36 -14.87 18.39
C THR A 31 11.20 -14.88 17.41
N ALA A 32 10.31 -15.88 17.48
CA ALA A 32 9.12 -15.94 16.63
C ALA A 32 8.17 -14.76 16.90
N ALA A 33 7.94 -14.40 18.17
CA ALA A 33 7.12 -13.26 18.53
C ALA A 33 7.70 -11.92 18.02
N LEU A 34 9.02 -11.73 18.15
CA LEU A 34 9.69 -10.52 17.65
C LEU A 34 9.61 -10.40 16.13
N LEU A 35 9.85 -11.50 15.40
CA LEU A 35 9.74 -11.52 13.93
C LEU A 35 8.29 -11.29 13.47
N SER A 36 7.32 -11.85 14.18
CA SER A 36 5.90 -11.62 13.87
C SER A 36 5.51 -10.15 14.08
N GLY A 37 6.05 -9.50 15.13
CA GLY A 37 5.79 -8.09 15.40
C GLY A 37 6.35 -7.16 14.31
N SER A 38 7.59 -7.38 13.88
CA SER A 38 8.24 -6.52 12.88
C SER A 38 7.60 -6.61 11.48
N VAL A 39 7.16 -7.80 11.07
CA VAL A 39 6.44 -7.98 9.80
C VAL A 39 5.07 -7.30 9.85
N GLN A 40 4.37 -7.37 10.99
CA GLN A 40 3.06 -6.75 11.14
C GLN A 40 3.15 -5.22 11.13
N GLU A 41 4.14 -4.64 11.81
CA GLU A 41 4.36 -3.20 11.89
C GLU A 41 4.69 -2.58 10.51
N SER A 42 5.65 -3.16 9.79
CA SER A 42 6.02 -2.69 8.44
C SER A 42 4.88 -2.78 7.43
N SER A 43 4.06 -3.84 7.49
CA SER A 43 2.88 -3.96 6.65
C SER A 43 1.78 -2.95 6.99
N SER A 44 1.66 -2.57 8.27
CA SER A 44 0.68 -1.59 8.73
C SER A 44 1.06 -0.18 8.29
N GLU A 45 2.34 0.18 8.42
CA GLU A 45 2.87 1.47 7.98
C GLU A 45 2.65 1.68 6.48
N ALA A 46 2.98 0.68 5.65
CA ALA A 46 2.76 0.76 4.21
C ALA A 46 1.28 0.95 3.85
N ARG A 47 0.38 0.23 4.54
CA ARG A 47 -1.07 0.37 4.36
C ARG A 47 -1.58 1.75 4.71
N GLU A 48 -1.10 2.32 5.81
CA GLU A 48 -1.49 3.65 6.26
C GLU A 48 -1.06 4.72 5.24
N GLN A 49 0.21 4.68 4.82
CA GLN A 49 0.72 5.64 3.83
C GLN A 49 -0.02 5.52 2.49
N LEU A 50 -0.31 4.28 2.03
CA LEU A 50 -1.09 4.05 0.82
C LEU A 50 -2.53 4.56 0.95
N ALA A 51 -3.17 4.39 2.11
CA ALA A 51 -4.51 4.91 2.36
C ALA A 51 -4.56 6.44 2.32
N VAL A 52 -3.54 7.11 2.87
CA VAL A 52 -3.39 8.57 2.77
C VAL A 52 -3.22 9.01 1.32
N ALA A 53 -2.33 8.35 0.55
CA ALA A 53 -2.12 8.66 -0.86
C ALA A 53 -3.38 8.47 -1.71
N MET A 54 -4.14 7.40 -1.45
CA MET A 54 -5.45 7.18 -2.07
C MET A 54 -6.44 8.28 -1.74
N GLY A 55 -6.52 8.68 -0.47
CA GLY A 55 -7.42 9.74 -0.02
C GLY A 55 -7.11 11.06 -0.72
N GLN A 56 -5.83 11.43 -0.80
CA GLN A 56 -5.38 12.63 -1.51
C GLN A 56 -5.73 12.58 -2.99
N LEU A 57 -5.49 11.45 -3.67
CA LEU A 57 -5.86 11.25 -5.06
C LEU A 57 -7.39 11.44 -5.26
N HIS A 58 -8.19 10.86 -4.37
CA HIS A 58 -9.64 10.92 -4.47
C HIS A 58 -10.16 12.34 -4.22
N GLU A 59 -9.61 13.07 -3.24
CA GLU A 59 -9.98 14.46 -2.97
C GLU A 59 -9.55 15.38 -4.12
N GLU A 60 -8.40 15.17 -4.73
CA GLU A 60 -7.96 15.96 -5.89
C GLU A 60 -8.86 15.74 -7.11
N LEU A 61 -9.20 14.47 -7.40
CA LEU A 61 -10.12 14.15 -8.50
C LEU A 61 -11.54 14.64 -8.22
N LYS A 62 -12.00 14.58 -6.97
CA LYS A 62 -13.27 15.20 -6.56
C LYS A 62 -13.24 16.72 -6.71
N ASN A 63 -12.16 17.36 -6.28
CA ASN A 63 -11.99 18.81 -6.39
C ASN A 63 -11.98 19.26 -7.85
N TYR A 64 -11.40 18.45 -8.74
CA TYR A 64 -11.50 18.71 -10.17
C TYR A 64 -12.97 18.66 -10.66
N VAL A 65 -13.72 17.63 -10.27
CA VAL A 65 -15.14 17.48 -10.66
C VAL A 65 -16.03 18.56 -10.02
N SER A 66 -15.72 19.01 -8.80
CA SER A 66 -16.54 20.00 -8.08
C SER A 66 -16.19 21.45 -8.42
N ALA A 67 -14.95 21.73 -8.83
CA ALA A 67 -14.53 23.06 -9.26
C ALA A 67 -15.00 23.41 -10.69
N ASP A 68 -15.28 22.41 -11.52
CA ASP A 68 -15.68 22.62 -12.92
C ASP A 68 -17.21 22.54 -13.10
N LEU A 69 -17.89 23.68 -13.01
CA LEU A 69 -19.28 23.83 -13.47
C LEU A 69 -19.38 24.50 -14.86
N THR A 70 -18.26 24.97 -15.40
CA THR A 70 -18.05 25.53 -16.75
C THR A 70 -16.54 25.77 -16.89
N PRO A 71 -15.84 25.16 -17.86
CA PRO A 71 -14.38 25.22 -17.91
C PRO A 71 -13.93 26.64 -18.30
N GLY A 72 -13.44 27.39 -17.32
CA GLY A 72 -12.86 28.73 -17.49
C GLY A 72 -11.36 28.70 -17.81
N PRO A 73 -10.79 29.82 -18.29
CA PRO A 73 -9.36 29.94 -18.64
C PRO A 73 -8.36 29.78 -17.51
N ASP A 74 -8.79 29.75 -16.25
CA ASP A 74 -7.91 29.64 -15.08
C ASP A 74 -8.00 28.27 -14.38
N ALA A 75 -8.72 27.31 -14.96
CA ALA A 75 -8.74 25.95 -14.44
C ALA A 75 -7.36 25.29 -14.65
N PRO A 76 -6.84 24.52 -13.67
CA PRO A 76 -5.55 23.86 -13.83
C PRO A 76 -5.57 22.96 -15.09
N GLY A 77 -4.51 22.94 -15.89
CA GLY A 77 -4.42 22.17 -17.16
C GLY A 77 -4.35 22.99 -18.46
N VAL A 78 -4.05 24.29 -18.39
CA VAL A 78 -3.88 25.14 -19.59
C VAL A 78 -2.47 25.01 -20.16
N GLU A 79 -2.22 23.91 -20.88
CA GLU A 79 -1.24 23.86 -21.97
C GLU A 79 -1.89 23.11 -23.16
N ASP A 80 -2.02 23.81 -24.29
CA ASP A 80 -2.82 23.48 -25.48
C ASP A 80 -2.68 22.05 -26.06
N PRO A 81 -3.72 21.56 -26.77
CA PRO A 81 -3.52 20.82 -28.02
C PRO A 81 -4.36 21.35 -29.21
N PRO A 82 -3.96 21.06 -30.47
CA PRO A 82 -4.18 21.99 -31.59
C PRO A 82 -5.60 22.12 -32.16
N ASP A 83 -6.57 21.24 -31.89
CA ASP A 83 -7.72 21.12 -32.82
C ASP A 83 -9.14 20.95 -32.22
N SER A 84 -9.40 21.19 -30.92
CA SER A 84 -10.80 21.06 -30.42
C SER A 84 -11.27 21.93 -29.25
N GLY A 85 -10.49 22.92 -28.79
CA GLY A 85 -11.02 24.02 -27.96
C GLY A 85 -11.62 23.65 -26.59
N THR A 86 -11.44 22.42 -26.07
CA THR A 86 -11.96 22.00 -24.76
C THR A 86 -10.80 21.64 -23.83
N ARG A 87 -10.42 22.58 -22.95
CA ARG A 87 -9.31 22.46 -22.00
C ARG A 87 -9.58 21.31 -21.02
N THR A 88 -8.71 20.31 -20.99
CA THR A 88 -8.89 19.10 -20.16
C THR A 88 -7.75 19.00 -19.16
N TRP A 89 -8.06 19.04 -17.85
CA TRP A 89 -7.06 18.94 -16.79
C TRP A 89 -6.40 17.56 -16.80
N ARG A 90 -5.09 17.57 -16.52
CA ARG A 90 -4.27 16.36 -16.41
C ARG A 90 -3.85 16.20 -14.96
N LEU A 91 -3.92 14.96 -14.48
CA LEU A 91 -3.50 14.64 -13.14
C LEU A 91 -1.96 14.65 -13.07
N PRO A 92 -1.34 15.46 -12.20
CA PRO A 92 0.10 15.43 -12.02
C PRO A 92 0.58 14.07 -11.52
N GLY A 93 1.63 13.53 -12.16
CA GLY A 93 2.18 12.22 -11.81
C GLY A 93 1.44 11.03 -12.42
N ASP A 94 0.50 11.27 -13.35
CA ASP A 94 0.03 10.23 -14.26
C ASP A 94 1.08 9.93 -15.33
N SER A 95 1.34 8.64 -15.58
CA SER A 95 2.21 8.15 -16.64
C SER A 95 1.74 8.57 -18.04
N CYS A 96 0.44 8.75 -18.24
CA CYS A 96 -0.10 9.16 -19.53
C CYS A 96 -0.11 10.69 -19.66
N ALA A 97 1.01 11.23 -20.14
CA ALA A 97 1.17 12.68 -20.30
C ALA A 97 0.16 13.35 -21.24
N ALA A 98 -0.46 12.59 -22.16
CA ALA A 98 -1.47 13.08 -23.09
C ALA A 98 -2.91 12.78 -22.66
N CYS A 99 -3.11 11.98 -21.61
CA CYS A 99 -4.44 11.64 -21.13
C CYS A 99 -5.00 12.74 -20.24
N TRP A 100 -6.30 12.95 -20.34
CA TRP A 100 -7.02 13.78 -19.38
C TRP A 100 -7.39 12.95 -18.15
N ALA A 101 -7.51 13.58 -16.98
CA ALA A 101 -7.57 12.86 -15.71
C ALA A 101 -8.82 11.98 -15.49
N LEU A 102 -9.91 12.21 -16.24
CA LEU A 102 -11.11 11.37 -16.19
C LEU A 102 -11.34 10.64 -17.51
N GLN A 103 -10.28 10.46 -18.30
CA GLN A 103 -10.33 9.64 -19.50
C GLN A 103 -10.73 8.23 -19.18
N GLU A 104 -11.63 7.65 -19.96
CA GLU A 104 -11.93 6.23 -19.84
C GLU A 104 -10.66 5.42 -20.11
N GLY A 105 -10.28 4.59 -19.15
CA GLY A 105 -9.03 3.85 -19.20
C GLY A 105 -8.40 3.62 -17.84
N GLU A 106 -7.22 3.01 -17.88
CA GLU A 106 -6.34 2.82 -16.73
C GLU A 106 -5.25 3.88 -16.75
N HIS A 107 -5.06 4.52 -15.61
CA HIS A 107 -4.08 5.56 -15.38
C HIS A 107 -3.12 5.13 -14.28
N ASP A 108 -1.83 5.22 -14.57
CA ASP A 108 -0.79 4.84 -13.63
C ASP A 108 -0.25 6.10 -12.93
N VAL A 109 -0.46 6.15 -11.61
CA VAL A 109 -0.06 7.24 -10.74
C VAL A 109 0.95 6.79 -9.70
N THR A 110 1.68 5.72 -9.99
CA THR A 110 2.71 5.17 -9.10
C THR A 110 3.77 6.22 -8.77
N ALA A 111 4.05 7.15 -9.68
CA ALA A 111 4.98 8.26 -9.45
C ALA A 111 4.54 9.22 -8.33
N ARG A 112 3.28 9.16 -7.89
CA ARG A 112 2.76 9.95 -6.75
C ARG A 112 3.05 9.32 -5.40
N LEU A 113 3.41 8.03 -5.36
CA LEU A 113 3.79 7.36 -4.14
C LEU A 113 5.18 7.84 -3.68
N SER A 114 5.46 7.74 -2.39
CA SER A 114 6.79 8.01 -1.87
C SER A 114 7.81 7.02 -2.46
N SER A 115 9.07 7.46 -2.56
CA SER A 115 10.16 6.59 -2.99
C SER A 115 10.33 5.39 -2.05
N ASP A 116 10.04 5.54 -0.76
CA ASP A 116 10.08 4.44 0.21
C ASP A 116 9.04 3.35 -0.15
N LEU A 117 7.78 3.74 -0.43
CA LEU A 117 6.74 2.80 -0.83
C LEU A 117 7.09 2.04 -2.12
N THR A 118 7.61 2.74 -3.11
CA THR A 118 7.94 2.14 -4.42
C THR A 118 9.19 1.26 -4.37
N THR A 119 10.22 1.64 -3.60
CA THR A 119 11.49 0.90 -3.55
C THR A 119 11.52 -0.22 -2.51
N ARG A 120 10.94 0.01 -1.33
CA ARG A 120 10.96 -0.95 -0.21
C ARG A 120 9.83 -1.97 -0.29
N TYR A 121 8.65 -1.54 -0.76
CA TYR A 121 7.44 -2.36 -0.81
C TYR A 121 6.98 -2.66 -2.24
N GLY A 122 7.73 -2.24 -3.26
CA GLY A 122 7.32 -2.44 -4.67
C GLY A 122 5.93 -1.87 -4.97
N ALA A 123 5.51 -0.83 -4.23
CA ALA A 123 4.14 -0.37 -4.27
C ALA A 123 3.82 0.30 -5.62
N THR A 124 2.63 0.01 -6.15
CA THR A 124 2.09 0.61 -7.35
C THR A 124 0.70 1.18 -7.05
N MET A 125 0.36 2.29 -7.71
CA MET A 125 -0.95 2.92 -7.57
C MET A 125 -1.49 3.28 -8.94
N LYS A 126 -2.71 2.82 -9.20
CA LYS A 126 -3.42 3.07 -10.45
C LYS A 126 -4.85 3.47 -10.15
N TYR A 127 -5.48 4.18 -11.08
CA TYR A 127 -6.92 4.39 -11.05
C TYR A 127 -7.51 4.05 -12.41
N VAL A 128 -8.74 3.52 -12.39
CA VAL A 128 -9.47 3.15 -13.59
C VAL A 128 -10.73 3.98 -13.63
N VAL A 129 -10.96 4.64 -14.76
CA VAL A 129 -12.18 5.41 -15.01
C VAL A 129 -13.04 4.64 -16.00
N THR A 130 -14.30 4.47 -15.63
CA THR A 130 -15.32 3.81 -16.44
C THR A 130 -16.48 4.77 -16.65
N ALA A 131 -16.96 4.88 -17.88
CA ALA A 131 -18.19 5.59 -18.15
C ALA A 131 -19.39 4.65 -18.10
N SER A 132 -20.46 5.12 -17.48
CA SER A 132 -21.74 4.42 -17.42
C SER A 132 -22.87 5.41 -17.67
N ALA A 133 -23.82 5.00 -18.50
CA ALA A 133 -25.03 5.77 -18.75
C ALA A 133 -26.03 5.52 -17.62
N VAL A 134 -26.27 6.53 -16.79
CA VAL A 134 -27.26 6.50 -15.72
C VAL A 134 -28.34 7.52 -16.05
N ASN A 135 -29.57 7.06 -16.25
CA ASN A 135 -30.72 7.90 -16.61
C ASN A 135 -30.49 8.77 -17.87
N GLY A 136 -29.77 8.24 -18.87
CA GLY A 136 -29.45 8.97 -20.11
C GLY A 136 -28.31 9.98 -19.99
N LEU A 137 -27.70 10.13 -18.81
CA LEU A 137 -26.52 10.95 -18.58
C LEU A 137 -25.27 10.07 -18.52
N VAL A 138 -24.19 10.51 -19.17
CA VAL A 138 -22.88 9.84 -19.08
C VAL A 138 -22.25 10.21 -17.74
N THR A 139 -22.19 9.25 -16.84
CA THR A 139 -21.49 9.36 -15.55
C THR A 139 -20.15 8.68 -15.65
N ARG A 140 -19.12 9.24 -15.02
CA ARG A 140 -17.79 8.64 -14.92
C ARG A 140 -17.56 8.17 -13.50
N GLN A 141 -17.15 6.91 -13.35
CA GLN A 141 -16.86 6.28 -12.08
C GLN A 141 -15.37 5.94 -12.04
N MET A 142 -14.72 6.30 -10.93
CA MET A 142 -13.31 6.06 -10.70
C MET A 142 -13.13 4.98 -9.63
N VAL A 143 -12.26 4.02 -9.89
CA VAL A 143 -11.83 3.00 -8.92
C VAL A 143 -10.32 3.04 -8.79
N THR A 144 -9.82 3.29 -7.59
CA THR A 144 -8.39 3.25 -7.28
C THR A 144 -7.96 1.83 -6.94
N ARG A 145 -6.78 1.42 -7.42
CA ARG A 145 -6.15 0.14 -7.16
C ARG A 145 -4.73 0.40 -6.67
N VAL A 146 -4.38 -0.14 -5.51
CA VAL A 146 -2.99 -0.22 -5.06
C VAL A 146 -2.58 -1.67 -4.95
N GLN A 147 -1.31 -1.92 -5.24
CA GLN A 147 -0.67 -3.19 -5.01
C GLN A 147 0.66 -2.91 -4.31
N TRP A 148 1.03 -3.74 -3.35
CA TRP A 148 2.33 -3.67 -2.69
C TRP A 148 2.74 -5.08 -2.27
N GLU A 149 4.04 -5.26 -2.11
CA GLU A 149 4.65 -6.49 -1.62
C GLU A 149 5.19 -6.25 -0.21
N VAL A 150 5.00 -7.23 0.68
CA VAL A 150 5.65 -7.21 1.98
C VAL A 150 7.06 -7.80 1.80
N PRO A 151 8.13 -7.04 2.08
CA PRO A 151 9.49 -7.57 1.97
C PRO A 151 9.63 -8.83 2.85
N LYS A 152 10.21 -9.88 2.27
CA LYS A 152 10.43 -11.17 2.93
C LYS A 152 11.58 -11.11 3.93
#